data_AF-A0A498EPL7-F1
#
_entry.id   AF-A0A498EPL7-F1
#
_cell.length_a   1.000
_cell.length_b   1.000
_cell.length_c   1.000
_cell.angle_alpha   90.00
_cell.angle_beta   90.00
_cell.angle_gamma   90.00
#
_symmetry.space_group_name_H-M   'P 1'
#
loop_
_entity.id
_entity.type
_entity.pdbx_description
1 polymer ?
#
loop_
_entity_poly.entity_id
_entity_poly.type
_entity_poly.pdbx_seq_one_letter_code
_entity_poly.pdbx_strand_id
1 'polypeptide(L)'
;HVFLATKVWADSLAYDDVLRTTRESLDRLGTDYVDLLYVHRPIETYDPESTLSAFDELVDDSLARAVGVSNFTVSELDEAVDLLDAPLVAHQTESHPLFQRPELLDHAEEHDYDVVAYSPLAGGRVREVDEVVDVAEKHDTTPET
;
A
#
# COMPACT_ATOMS: atom_id res chain seq x y z
N HIS A 1 -2.33 3.80 21.20
CA HIS A 1 -2.50 4.27 19.82
C HIS A 1 -2.36 3.05 18.93
N VAL A 2 -3.36 2.77 18.09
CA VAL A 2 -3.29 1.71 17.07
C VAL A 2 -3.05 2.43 15.74
N PHE A 3 -2.20 1.88 14.87
CA PHE A 3 -2.08 2.35 13.50
C PHE A 3 -3.10 1.61 12.64
N LEU A 4 -4.08 2.32 12.09
CA LEU A 4 -5.16 1.74 11.31
C LEU A 4 -5.03 2.14 9.83
N ALA A 5 -4.94 1.14 8.96
CA ALA A 5 -4.94 1.34 7.52
C ALA A 5 -6.13 0.62 6.86
N THR A 6 -6.69 1.23 5.82
CA THR A 6 -7.69 0.60 4.94
C THR A 6 -7.42 0.96 3.49
N LYS A 7 -8.20 0.41 2.55
CA LYS A 7 -8.00 0.60 1.12
C LYS A 7 -9.31 0.94 0.42
N VAL A 8 -9.25 1.89 -0.51
CA VAL A 8 -10.31 2.09 -1.50
C VAL A 8 -10.23 0.97 -2.51
N TRP A 9 -11.34 0.24 -2.70
CA TRP A 9 -11.38 -0.89 -3.61
C TRP A 9 -11.24 -0.44 -5.06
N ALA A 10 -10.63 -1.28 -5.88
CA ALA A 10 -10.26 -0.97 -7.26
C ALA A 10 -11.46 -0.48 -8.10
N ASP A 11 -12.65 -1.02 -7.88
CA ASP A 11 -13.87 -0.63 -8.62
C ASP A 11 -14.48 0.71 -8.17
N SER A 12 -13.86 1.44 -7.24
CA SER A 12 -14.39 2.66 -6.61
C SER A 12 -13.40 3.81 -6.63
N LEU A 13 -12.63 3.93 -7.72
CA LEU A 13 -11.55 4.93 -7.87
C LEU A 13 -11.97 6.22 -8.58
N ALA A 14 -13.23 6.36 -9.02
CA ALA A 14 -13.74 7.66 -9.41
C ALA A 14 -13.82 8.60 -8.19
N TYR A 15 -13.56 9.90 -8.38
CA TYR A 15 -13.52 10.91 -7.31
C TYR A 15 -14.63 10.75 -6.25
N ASP A 16 -15.89 10.82 -6.66
CA ASP A 16 -17.04 10.74 -5.75
C ASP A 16 -17.14 9.37 -5.04
N ASP A 17 -16.70 8.30 -5.70
CA ASP A 17 -16.71 6.95 -5.13
C ASP A 17 -15.60 6.75 -4.10
N VAL A 18 -14.41 7.32 -4.32
CA VAL A 18 -13.32 7.35 -3.33
C VAL A 18 -13.81 8.01 -2.04
N LEU A 19 -14.40 9.20 -2.17
CA LEU A 19 -14.94 9.97 -1.06
C LEU A 19 -16.05 9.22 -0.31
N ARG A 20 -17.01 8.66 -1.05
CA ARG A 20 -18.15 7.93 -0.48
C ARG A 20 -17.71 6.64 0.21
N THR A 21 -16.93 5.81 -0.46
CA THR A 21 -16.53 4.49 0.06
C THR A 21 -15.52 4.57 1.20
N THR A 22 -14.73 5.64 1.27
CA THR A 22 -13.89 5.92 2.44
C THR A 22 -14.76 6.23 3.66
N ARG A 23 -15.76 7.13 3.53
CA ARG A 23 -16.69 7.43 4.64
C ARG A 23 -17.47 6.19 5.10
N GLU A 24 -17.93 5.36 4.16
CA GLU A 24 -18.55 4.07 4.50
C GLU A 24 -17.58 3.13 5.24
N SER A 25 -16.29 3.15 4.90
CA SER A 25 -15.27 2.35 5.59
C SER A 25 -15.05 2.85 7.01
N LEU A 26 -14.97 4.16 7.21
CA LEU A 26 -14.85 4.79 8.53
C LEU A 26 -16.05 4.45 9.43
N ASP A 27 -17.27 4.54 8.89
CA ASP A 27 -18.50 4.13 9.60
C ASP A 27 -18.45 2.66 10.04
N ARG A 28 -18.00 1.75 9.16
CA ARG A 28 -17.87 0.31 9.47
C ARG A 28 -16.77 0.03 10.48
N LEU A 29 -15.67 0.78 10.42
CA LEU A 29 -14.55 0.67 11.34
C LEU A 29 -14.85 1.35 12.69
N GLY A 30 -15.88 2.18 12.77
CA GLY A 30 -16.29 2.88 13.99
C GLY A 30 -15.27 3.93 14.42
N THR A 31 -14.65 4.62 13.47
CA THR A 31 -13.60 5.63 13.69
C THR A 31 -13.83 6.84 12.81
N ASP A 32 -13.39 8.02 13.25
CA ASP A 32 -13.51 9.26 12.48
C ASP A 32 -12.42 9.39 11.40
N TYR A 33 -11.31 8.64 11.54
CA TYR A 33 -10.19 8.69 10.61
C TYR A 33 -9.41 7.35 10.54
N VAL A 34 -8.58 7.21 9.49
CA VAL A 34 -7.54 6.18 9.36
C VAL A 34 -6.14 6.82 9.34
N ASP A 35 -5.14 6.13 9.86
CA ASP A 35 -3.75 6.62 9.81
C ASP A 35 -3.19 6.55 8.39
N LEU A 36 -3.68 5.61 7.56
CA LEU A 36 -3.23 5.43 6.18
C LEU A 36 -4.35 4.90 5.28
N LEU A 37 -4.65 5.63 4.21
CA LEU A 37 -5.60 5.20 3.18
C LEU A 37 -4.84 4.80 1.92
N TYR A 38 -5.13 3.60 1.40
CA TYR A 38 -4.52 3.10 0.18
C TYR A 38 -5.44 3.18 -1.04
N VAL A 39 -4.89 3.54 -2.19
CA VAL A 39 -5.39 3.03 -3.47
C VAL A 39 -5.03 1.54 -3.54
N HIS A 40 -6.02 0.63 -3.64
CA HIS A 40 -5.73 -0.82 -3.58
C HIS A 40 -4.94 -1.31 -4.81
N ARG A 41 -5.33 -0.88 -6.01
CA ARG A 41 -4.62 -1.19 -7.26
C ARG A 41 -5.10 -0.29 -8.39
N PRO A 42 -4.21 0.14 -9.30
CA PRO A 42 -4.62 0.85 -10.50
C PRO A 42 -5.22 -0.16 -11.48
N ILE A 43 -6.48 0.04 -11.85
CA ILE A 43 -7.18 -0.73 -12.91
C ILE A 43 -7.95 0.26 -13.79
N GLU A 44 -8.81 -0.22 -14.68
CA GLU A 44 -9.53 0.61 -15.67
C GLU A 44 -10.31 1.81 -15.09
N THR A 45 -10.69 1.76 -13.82
CA THR A 45 -11.38 2.83 -13.07
C THR A 45 -10.44 3.88 -12.47
N TYR A 46 -9.12 3.64 -12.50
CA TYR A 46 -8.11 4.55 -11.99
C TYR A 46 -7.81 5.63 -13.03
N ASP A 47 -8.23 6.84 -12.73
CA ASP A 47 -7.77 8.06 -13.38
C ASP A 47 -6.87 8.79 -12.37
N PRO A 48 -5.56 8.96 -12.63
CA PRO A 48 -4.61 9.47 -11.63
C PRO A 48 -5.02 10.82 -11.04
N GLU A 49 -5.30 11.81 -11.89
CA GLU A 49 -5.66 13.17 -11.45
C GLU A 49 -6.93 13.16 -10.59
N SER A 50 -7.99 12.48 -11.05
CA SER A 50 -9.27 12.41 -10.35
C SER A 50 -9.20 11.56 -9.07
N THR A 51 -8.49 10.43 -9.10
CA THR A 51 -8.38 9.55 -7.94
C THR A 51 -7.54 10.21 -6.84
N LEU A 52 -6.35 10.71 -7.18
CA LEU A 52 -5.40 11.22 -6.20
C LEU A 52 -5.89 12.54 -5.58
N SER A 53 -6.55 13.41 -6.36
CA SER A 53 -7.18 14.61 -5.80
C SER A 53 -8.29 14.30 -4.78
N ALA A 54 -9.02 13.18 -4.93
CA ALA A 54 -9.97 12.74 -3.91
C ALA A 54 -9.27 12.23 -2.64
N PHE A 55 -8.06 11.66 -2.75
CA PHE A 55 -7.26 11.29 -1.59
C PHE A 55 -6.71 12.54 -0.86
N ASP A 56 -6.28 13.56 -1.61
CA ASP A 56 -5.89 14.85 -1.03
C ASP A 56 -7.05 15.50 -0.26
N GLU A 57 -8.28 15.52 -0.82
CA GLU A 57 -9.47 16.01 -0.10
C GLU A 57 -9.69 15.25 1.21
N LEU A 58 -9.54 13.91 1.21
CA LEU A 58 -9.73 13.10 2.42
C LEU A 58 -8.66 13.39 3.49
N VAL A 59 -7.46 13.79 3.10
CA VAL A 59 -6.41 14.22 4.03
C VAL A 59 -6.70 15.62 4.56
N ASP A 60 -7.10 16.55 3.71
CA ASP A 60 -7.51 17.90 4.11
C ASP A 60 -8.71 17.89 5.07
N ASP A 61 -9.69 17.02 4.83
CA ASP A 61 -10.84 16.76 5.69
C ASP A 61 -10.48 16.01 6.99
N SER A 62 -9.21 15.63 7.18
CA SER A 62 -8.71 14.85 8.33
C SER A 62 -9.35 13.45 8.47
N LEU A 63 -9.88 12.89 7.38
CA LEU A 63 -10.46 11.54 7.32
C LEU A 63 -9.38 10.47 7.06
N ALA A 64 -8.25 10.86 6.47
CA ALA A 64 -7.02 10.09 6.41
C ALA A 64 -5.85 10.97 6.88
N ARG A 65 -4.83 10.38 7.50
CA ARG A 65 -3.62 11.14 7.90
C ARG A 65 -2.52 11.16 6.84
N ALA A 66 -2.48 10.13 6.01
CA ALA A 66 -1.49 9.96 4.95
C ALA A 66 -2.04 9.06 3.84
N VAL A 67 -1.40 9.14 2.68
CA VAL A 67 -1.75 8.36 1.50
C VAL A 67 -0.74 7.23 1.30
N GLY A 68 -1.26 6.08 0.91
CA GLY A 68 -0.48 4.98 0.38
C GLY A 68 -1.02 4.54 -0.96
N VAL A 69 -0.21 3.84 -1.73
CA VAL A 69 -0.64 3.16 -2.95
C VAL A 69 -0.27 1.70 -2.89
N SER A 70 -0.96 0.85 -3.64
CA SER A 70 -0.69 -0.58 -3.61
C SER A 70 -0.76 -1.17 -5.01
N ASN A 71 0.18 -2.06 -5.33
CA ASN A 71 0.30 -2.71 -6.65
C ASN A 71 0.59 -1.77 -7.82
N PHE A 72 1.14 -0.58 -7.54
CA PHE A 72 1.59 0.37 -8.57
C PHE A 72 2.92 -0.11 -9.18
N THR A 73 3.08 0.16 -10.48
CA THR A 73 4.35 0.12 -11.21
C THR A 73 5.19 1.36 -10.91
N VAL A 74 6.48 1.35 -11.27
CA VAL A 74 7.36 2.51 -11.10
C VAL A 74 6.81 3.76 -11.79
N SER A 75 6.34 3.65 -13.03
CA SER A 75 5.75 4.80 -13.74
C SER A 75 4.47 5.34 -13.09
N GLU A 76 3.67 4.47 -12.48
CA GLU A 76 2.47 4.92 -11.75
C GLU A 76 2.85 5.53 -10.38
N LEU A 77 3.98 5.11 -9.79
CA LEU A 77 4.53 5.72 -8.58
C LEU A 77 5.09 7.12 -8.87
N ASP A 78 5.83 7.29 -9.96
CA ASP A 78 6.30 8.60 -10.44
C ASP A 78 5.11 9.56 -10.57
N GLU A 79 4.05 9.12 -11.25
CA GLU A 79 2.83 9.92 -11.43
C GLU A 79 2.12 10.24 -10.11
N ALA A 80 2.07 9.29 -9.16
CA ALA A 80 1.48 9.53 -7.86
C ALA A 80 2.29 10.54 -7.03
N VAL A 81 3.63 10.46 -7.06
CA VAL A 81 4.51 11.41 -6.38
C VAL A 81 4.37 12.81 -6.97
N ASP A 82 4.21 12.92 -8.29
CA ASP A 82 4.08 14.21 -8.97
C ASP A 82 2.71 14.87 -8.73
N LEU A 83 1.63 14.09 -8.56
CA LEU A 83 0.25 14.59 -8.48
C LEU A 83 -0.27 14.79 -7.06
N LEU A 84 0.19 14.03 -6.07
CA LEU A 84 -0.32 14.14 -4.69
C LEU A 84 0.20 15.40 -3.99
N ASP A 85 -0.72 16.18 -3.41
CA ASP A 85 -0.37 17.23 -2.45
C ASP A 85 -0.13 16.64 -1.04
N ALA A 86 -0.85 15.58 -0.69
CA ALA A 86 -0.69 14.85 0.56
C ALA A 86 0.58 13.97 0.57
N PRO A 87 1.14 13.66 1.74
CA PRO A 87 2.32 12.80 1.82
C PRO A 87 2.00 11.37 1.40
N LEU A 88 2.64 10.91 0.32
CA LEU A 88 2.74 9.50 -0.02
C LEU A 88 3.76 8.84 0.92
N VAL A 89 3.29 8.02 1.87
CA VAL A 89 4.16 7.44 2.91
C VAL A 89 4.42 5.95 2.70
N ALA A 90 3.68 5.28 1.83
CA ALA A 90 3.84 3.85 1.62
C ALA A 90 3.42 3.33 0.24
N HIS A 91 4.18 2.37 -0.27
CA HIS A 91 3.80 1.50 -1.38
C HIS A 91 3.65 0.05 -0.91
N GLN A 92 2.44 -0.50 -0.95
CA GLN A 92 2.19 -1.90 -0.60
C GLN A 92 2.22 -2.82 -1.83
N THR A 93 3.13 -3.79 -1.87
CA THR A 93 3.30 -4.73 -3.01
C THR A 93 3.58 -6.16 -2.53
N GLU A 94 3.34 -7.14 -3.40
CA GLU A 94 3.83 -8.51 -3.19
C GLU A 94 5.36 -8.48 -3.14
N SER A 95 5.93 -9.01 -2.08
CA SER A 95 7.38 -9.11 -1.92
C SER A 95 7.71 -10.27 -1.00
N HIS A 96 8.52 -11.20 -1.50
CA HIS A 96 8.94 -12.40 -0.78
C HIS A 96 10.20 -13.01 -1.44
N PRO A 97 10.91 -13.98 -0.81
CA PRO A 97 12.15 -14.54 -1.38
C PRO A 97 12.05 -15.03 -2.84
N LEU A 98 10.88 -15.52 -3.25
CA LEU A 98 10.61 -16.00 -4.61
C LEU A 98 10.15 -14.90 -5.61
N PHE A 99 9.96 -13.67 -5.16
CA PHE A 99 9.45 -12.55 -5.95
C PHE A 99 9.96 -11.24 -5.34
N GLN A 100 11.12 -10.80 -5.82
CA GLN A 100 11.77 -9.59 -5.39
C GLN A 100 11.69 -8.55 -6.51
N ARG A 101 11.58 -7.28 -6.11
CA ARG A 101 11.48 -6.12 -7.01
C ARG A 101 12.39 -5.00 -6.50
N PRO A 102 13.72 -5.15 -6.65
CA PRO A 102 14.69 -4.18 -6.12
C PRO A 102 14.45 -2.77 -6.66
N GLU A 103 13.95 -2.64 -7.90
CA GLU A 103 13.62 -1.35 -8.49
C GLU A 103 12.58 -0.54 -7.69
N LEU A 104 11.68 -1.22 -6.96
CA LEU A 104 10.71 -0.56 -6.10
C LEU A 104 11.33 -0.11 -4.77
N LEU A 105 12.35 -0.81 -4.29
CA LEU A 105 13.08 -0.41 -3.08
C LEU A 105 13.94 0.81 -3.36
N ASP A 106 14.62 0.83 -4.51
CA ASP A 106 15.44 1.96 -4.94
C ASP A 106 14.58 3.23 -5.11
N HIS A 107 13.42 3.11 -5.76
CA HIS A 107 12.47 4.23 -5.90
C HIS A 107 11.91 4.69 -4.55
N ALA A 108 11.62 3.76 -3.63
CA ALA A 108 11.14 4.12 -2.30
C ALA A 108 12.19 4.93 -1.50
N GLU A 109 13.46 4.56 -1.61
CA GLU A 109 14.58 5.31 -1.02
C GLU A 109 14.74 6.69 -1.66
N GLU A 110 14.60 6.81 -2.98
CA GLU A 110 14.70 8.09 -3.71
C GLU A 110 13.59 9.08 -3.33
N HIS A 111 12.37 8.58 -3.07
CA HIS A 111 11.18 9.40 -2.87
C HIS A 111 10.67 9.43 -1.41
N ASP A 112 11.45 8.90 -0.47
CA ASP A 112 11.19 8.95 0.99
C ASP A 112 9.83 8.35 1.42
N TYR A 113 9.50 7.17 0.91
CA TYR A 113 8.34 6.38 1.35
C TYR A 113 8.73 4.94 1.70
N ASP A 114 7.88 4.24 2.47
CA ASP A 114 8.15 2.85 2.88
C ASP A 114 7.56 1.82 1.90
N VAL A 115 8.28 0.73 1.64
CA VAL A 115 7.70 -0.45 0.98
C VAL A 115 7.08 -1.39 2.01
N VAL A 116 5.78 -1.69 1.84
CA VAL A 116 5.03 -2.61 2.70
C VAL A 116 4.78 -3.92 1.98
N ALA A 117 5.48 -4.98 2.38
CA ALA A 117 5.32 -6.31 1.78
C ALA A 117 3.98 -6.96 2.18
N TYR A 118 3.19 -7.40 1.20
CA TYR A 118 2.14 -8.40 1.41
C TYR A 118 2.55 -9.77 0.86
N SER A 119 1.89 -10.82 1.33
CA SER A 119 2.24 -12.21 1.04
C SER A 119 3.73 -12.55 1.30
N PRO A 120 4.36 -12.08 2.40
CA PRO A 120 5.80 -12.22 2.61
C PRO A 120 6.28 -13.68 2.67
N LEU A 121 5.37 -14.61 2.97
CA LEU A 121 5.64 -16.06 3.05
C LEU A 121 5.31 -16.80 1.76
N ALA A 122 5.01 -16.11 0.65
CA ALA A 122 4.66 -16.70 -0.64
C ALA A 122 3.54 -17.76 -0.58
N GLY A 123 2.54 -17.55 0.28
CA GLY A 123 1.47 -18.53 0.54
C GLY A 123 1.95 -19.79 1.29
N GLY A 124 3.07 -19.71 2.00
CA GLY A 124 3.71 -20.82 2.71
C GLY A 124 4.83 -21.51 1.95
N ARG A 125 5.06 -21.15 0.68
CA ARG A 125 6.08 -21.75 -0.20
C ARG A 125 7.51 -21.40 0.19
N VAL A 126 7.73 -20.42 1.06
CA VAL A 126 9.07 -20.12 1.59
C VAL A 126 9.72 -21.31 2.31
N ARG A 127 8.91 -22.27 2.80
CA ARG A 127 9.38 -23.52 3.41
C ARG A 127 9.97 -24.51 2.41
N GLU A 128 9.76 -24.27 1.11
CA GLU A 128 10.27 -25.09 0.01
C GLU A 128 11.57 -24.51 -0.56
N VAL A 129 12.07 -23.41 0.00
CA VAL A 129 13.32 -22.76 -0.40
C VAL A 129 14.43 -23.21 0.54
N ASP A 130 15.31 -24.09 0.07
CA ASP A 130 16.38 -24.68 0.87
C ASP A 130 17.22 -23.61 1.56
N GLU A 131 17.54 -22.51 0.87
CA GLU A 131 18.32 -21.40 1.44
C GLU A 131 17.61 -20.69 2.61
N VAL A 132 16.28 -20.60 2.58
CA VAL A 132 15.50 -20.01 3.69
C VAL A 132 15.47 -20.96 4.88
N VAL A 133 15.33 -22.27 4.62
CA VAL A 133 15.34 -23.30 5.66
C VAL A 133 16.70 -23.35 6.35
N ASP A 134 17.79 -23.37 5.57
CA ASP A 134 19.17 -23.39 6.08
C ASP A 134 19.47 -22.17 6.99
N VAL A 135 18.98 -20.98 6.60
CA VAL A 135 19.11 -19.78 7.42
C VAL A 135 18.28 -19.91 8.71
N ALA A 136 17.05 -20.40 8.62
CA ALA A 136 16.19 -20.57 9.80
C ALA A 136 16.83 -21.55 10.81
N GLU A 137 17.33 -22.70 10.36
CA GLU A 137 18.02 -23.69 11.20
C GLU A 137 19.26 -23.10 11.88
N LYS A 138 20.08 -22.35 11.13
CA LYS A 138 21.28 -21.70 11.65
C LYS A 138 20.97 -20.69 12.77
N HIS A 139 19.77 -20.10 12.75
CA HIS A 139 19.35 -19.07 13.69
C HIS A 139 18.35 -19.59 14.75
N ASP A 140 18.16 -20.91 14.86
CA ASP A 140 17.23 -21.55 15.80
C ASP A 140 15.80 -20.98 15.69
N THR A 141 15.37 -20.68 14.46
CA THR A 141 14.06 -20.10 14.15
C THR A 141 13.32 -20.90 13.06
N THR A 142 12.14 -20.45 12.66
CA THR A 142 11.38 -21.06 11.55
C THR A 142 11.47 -20.19 10.28
N PRO A 143 11.21 -20.73 9.08
CA PRO A 143 11.18 -19.96 7.83
C PRO A 143 10.25 -18.72 7.81
N GLU A 144 9.37 -18.58 8.81
CA GLU A 144 8.38 -17.51 8.93
C GLU A 144 8.74 -16.44 9.97
N THR A 145 9.75 -16.65 10.81
CA THR A 145 10.09 -15.79 11.96
C THR A 145 11.57 -15.51 12.05
#